data_AF-A0A0J7XHU1-F1
#
_entry.id   AF-A0A0J7XHU1-F1
#
_cell.length_a   1.000
_cell.length_b   1.000
_cell.length_c   1.000
_cell.angle_alpha   90.00
_cell.angle_beta   90.00
_cell.angle_gamma   90.00
#
_symmetry.space_group_name_H-M   'P 1'
#
loop_
_entity.id
_entity.type
_entity.pdbx_description
1 polymer ?
#
loop_
_entity_poly.entity_id
_entity_poly.type
_entity_poly.pdbx_seq_one_letter_code
_entity_poly.pdbx_strand_id
1 'polypeptide(L)'
;MDTDLDRLLSRLRNEPTHPGLIGLEDAVFRRIAALPQVSTASQFRLGAVAAFGAVLLGIASNGFTPRAEASVTLSPFGPSNPLAPSTLLVGSQ
;
A
#
# COMPACT_ATOMS: atom_id res chain seq x y z
N MET A 1 25.40 33.51 -24.70
CA MET A 1 25.77 32.35 -23.87
C MET A 1 25.34 31.13 -24.65
N ASP A 2 26.16 30.77 -25.65
CA ASP A 2 25.98 29.55 -26.44
C ASP A 2 26.54 28.45 -25.57
N THR A 3 25.65 27.65 -25.00
CA THR A 3 26.01 26.74 -23.90
C THR A 3 26.62 25.50 -24.55
N ASP A 4 27.64 24.88 -23.94
CA ASP A 4 28.32 23.70 -24.49
C ASP A 4 27.35 22.59 -24.97
N LEU A 5 26.14 22.58 -24.38
CA LEU A 5 24.99 21.77 -24.79
C LEU A 5 24.50 22.05 -26.23
N ASP A 6 24.41 23.29 -26.67
CA ASP A 6 24.02 23.67 -28.03
C ASP A 6 25.05 23.16 -29.05
N ARG A 7 26.34 23.23 -28.69
CA ARG A 7 27.43 22.65 -29.49
C ARG A 7 27.33 21.13 -29.57
N LEU A 8 27.04 20.45 -28.44
CA LEU A 8 26.86 19.00 -28.39
C LEU A 8 25.61 18.55 -29.18
N LEU A 9 24.50 19.27 -29.08
CA LEU A 9 23.28 19.01 -29.84
C LEU A 9 23.48 19.23 -31.33
N SER A 10 24.18 20.30 -31.72
CA SER A 10 24.52 20.54 -33.12
C SER A 10 25.43 19.45 -33.68
N ARG A 11 26.35 18.91 -32.86
CA ARG A 11 27.19 17.77 -33.25
C ARG A 11 26.35 16.50 -33.42
N LEU A 12 25.48 16.19 -32.46
CA LEU A 12 24.61 15.02 -32.51
C LEU A 12 23.68 15.05 -33.72
N ARG A 13 23.13 16.22 -34.06
CA ARG A 13 22.28 16.43 -35.24
C ARG A 13 23.01 16.13 -36.56
N ASN A 14 24.31 16.40 -36.61
CA ASN A 14 25.10 16.23 -37.82
C ASN A 14 25.75 14.83 -37.91
N GLU A 15 25.61 14.01 -36.88
CA GLU A 15 26.14 12.66 -36.86
C GLU A 15 25.30 11.76 -37.77
N PRO A 16 25.92 10.97 -38.68
CA PRO A 16 25.18 10.07 -39.55
C PRO A 16 24.40 9.03 -38.74
N THR A 17 23.18 8.74 -39.18
CA THR A 17 22.31 7.75 -38.54
C THR A 17 23.03 6.42 -38.41
N HIS A 18 23.12 5.89 -37.19
CA HIS A 18 23.82 4.65 -36.93
C HIS A 18 23.11 3.47 -37.64
N PRO A 19 23.83 2.59 -38.36
CA PRO A 19 23.21 1.47 -39.09
C PRO A 19 22.45 0.49 -38.18
N GLY A 20 22.80 0.41 -36.89
CA GLY A 20 22.06 -0.38 -35.91
C GLY A 20 20.65 0.15 -35.57
N LEU A 21 20.30 1.37 -36.02
CA LEU A 21 18.93 1.89 -35.92
C LEU A 21 18.02 1.36 -37.03
N ILE A 22 18.60 0.81 -38.10
CA ILE A 22 17.84 0.20 -39.19
C ILE A 22 17.15 -1.05 -38.65
N GLY A 23 15.82 -1.07 -38.68
CA GLY A 23 15.01 -2.18 -38.17
C GLY A 23 14.93 -2.26 -36.64
N LEU A 24 15.33 -1.21 -35.92
CA LEU A 24 15.20 -1.14 -34.46
C LEU A 24 13.74 -1.24 -34.02
N GLU A 25 12.82 -0.64 -34.77
CA GLU A 25 11.37 -0.74 -34.54
C GLU A 25 10.89 -2.20 -34.58
N ASP A 26 11.24 -2.95 -35.62
CA ASP A 26 10.91 -4.37 -35.75
C ASP A 26 11.54 -5.21 -34.63
N ALA A 27 12.77 -4.88 -34.23
CA ALA A 27 13.45 -5.56 -33.14
C ALA A 27 12.76 -5.29 -31.79
N VAL A 28 12.31 -4.05 -31.55
CA VAL A 28 11.57 -3.65 -30.36
C VAL A 28 10.21 -4.35 -30.33
N PHE A 29 9.43 -4.32 -31.41
CA PHE A 29 8.14 -5.00 -31.45
C PHE A 29 8.27 -6.51 -31.31
N ARG A 30 9.28 -7.12 -31.93
CA ARG A 30 9.58 -8.54 -31.76
C ARG A 30 9.94 -8.85 -30.31
N ARG A 31 10.72 -7.99 -29.65
CA ARG A 31 11.04 -8.14 -28.23
C ARG A 31 9.79 -8.03 -27.37
N ILE A 32 8.94 -7.02 -27.60
CA ILE A 32 7.67 -6.81 -26.89
C ILE A 32 6.74 -8.00 -27.06
N ALA A 33 6.59 -8.51 -28.28
CA ALA A 33 5.79 -9.70 -28.57
C ALA A 33 6.36 -10.96 -27.90
N ALA A 34 7.68 -11.03 -27.74
CA ALA A 34 8.37 -12.11 -27.04
C ALA A 34 8.37 -11.96 -25.51
N LEU A 35 7.93 -10.82 -24.95
CA LEU A 35 7.76 -10.73 -23.51
C LEU A 35 6.69 -11.76 -23.11
N PRO A 36 6.96 -12.59 -22.09
CA PRO A 36 5.97 -13.52 -21.58
C PRO A 36 4.75 -12.72 -21.14
N GLN A 37 3.65 -12.83 -21.89
CA GLN A 37 2.35 -12.38 -21.43
C GLN A 37 2.05 -13.28 -20.22
N VAL A 38 2.17 -12.72 -19.01
CA VAL A 38 1.74 -13.44 -17.81
C VAL A 38 0.27 -13.75 -18.02
N SER A 39 -0.03 -15.00 -18.33
CA SER A 39 -1.38 -15.43 -18.67
C SER A 39 -2.34 -14.88 -17.63
N THR A 40 -3.44 -14.27 -18.06
CA THR A 40 -4.50 -13.78 -17.16
C THR A 40 -4.93 -14.87 -16.17
N ALA A 41 -4.88 -16.14 -16.58
CA ALA A 41 -5.12 -17.29 -15.71
C ALA A 41 -4.07 -17.43 -14.58
N SER A 42 -2.79 -17.16 -14.87
CA SER A 42 -1.73 -17.14 -13.85
C SER A 42 -1.88 -15.98 -12.88
N GLN A 43 -2.27 -14.79 -13.36
CA GLN A 43 -2.53 -13.62 -12.51
C GLN A 43 -3.75 -13.87 -11.60
N PHE A 44 -4.82 -14.44 -12.16
CA PHE A 44 -6.01 -14.80 -11.41
C PHE A 44 -5.72 -15.86 -10.33
N ARG A 45 -4.91 -16.88 -10.64
CA ARG A 45 -4.49 -17.90 -9.66
C ARG A 45 -3.70 -17.29 -8.51
N LEU A 46 -2.75 -16.39 -8.81
CA LEU A 46 -1.98 -15.70 -7.76
C LEU A 46 -2.88 -14.82 -6.88
N GLY A 47 -3.79 -14.06 -7.50
CA GLY A 47 -4.77 -13.23 -6.78
C GLY A 47 -5.71 -14.06 -5.91
N ALA A 48 -6.21 -15.19 -6.41
CA ALA A 48 -7.09 -16.09 -5.67
C ALA A 48 -6.38 -16.71 -4.46
N VAL A 49 -5.13 -17.14 -4.62
CA VAL A 49 -4.33 -17.68 -3.51
C VAL A 49 -4.05 -16.60 -2.46
N ALA A 50 -3.70 -15.38 -2.88
CA ALA A 50 -3.47 -14.26 -1.97
C ALA A 50 -4.74 -13.88 -1.19
N ALA A 51 -5.89 -13.79 -1.88
CA ALA A 51 -7.17 -13.51 -1.26
C ALA A 51 -7.57 -14.60 -0.24
N PHE A 52 -7.42 -15.86 -0.62
CA PHE A 52 -7.71 -16.98 0.27
C PHE A 52 -6.80 -16.99 1.50
N GLY A 53 -5.49 -16.75 1.31
CA GLY A 53 -4.53 -16.63 2.40
C GLY A 53 -4.86 -15.49 3.36
N ALA A 54 -5.26 -14.33 2.84
CA ALA A 54 -5.67 -13.18 3.66
C ALA A 54 -6.92 -13.48 4.50
N VAL A 55 -7.91 -14.20 3.93
CA VAL A 55 -9.11 -14.62 4.67
C VAL A 55 -8.73 -15.59 5.79
N LEU A 56 -7.91 -16.61 5.51
CA LEU A 56 -7.47 -17.55 6.53
C LEU A 56 -6.66 -16.87 7.64
N LEU A 57 -5.77 -15.94 7.28
CA LEU A 57 -5.01 -15.16 8.24
C LEU A 57 -5.92 -14.25 9.09
N GLY A 58 -6.95 -13.65 8.50
CA GLY A 58 -7.98 -12.90 9.22
C GLY A 58 -8.74 -13.75 10.23
N ILE A 59 -9.13 -14.97 9.85
CA ILE A 59 -9.81 -15.91 10.75
C ILE A 59 -8.86 -16.34 11.89
N ALA A 60 -7.62 -16.72 11.56
CA ALA A 60 -6.63 -17.16 12.54
C ALA A 60 -6.25 -16.03 13.52
N SER A 61 -6.13 -14.80 13.05
CA SER A 61 -5.81 -13.64 13.90
C SER A 61 -6.95 -13.23 14.84
N ASN A 62 -8.20 -13.48 14.47
CA ASN A 62 -9.37 -13.15 15.31
C ASN A 62 -9.85 -14.30 16.21
N GLY A 63 -9.29 -15.51 16.07
CA GLY A 63 -9.74 -16.70 16.81
C GLY A 63 -9.45 -16.71 18.31
N PHE A 64 -8.63 -15.79 18.82
CA PHE A 64 -8.27 -15.69 20.25
C PHE A 64 -8.28 -14.24 20.75
N THR A 65 -9.23 -13.41 20.30
CA THR A 65 -9.56 -12.21 21.07
C THR A 65 -10.46 -12.66 22.23
N PRO A 66 -9.97 -12.78 23.49
CA PRO A 66 -10.85 -13.00 24.62
C PRO A 66 -11.93 -11.93 24.59
N ARG A 67 -13.18 -12.32 24.88
CA ARG A 67 -14.30 -11.39 24.93
C ARG A 67 -13.86 -10.20 25.76
N ALA A 68 -13.88 -9.00 25.17
CA ALA A 68 -13.61 -7.79 25.92
C ALA A 68 -14.57 -7.81 27.12
N GLU A 69 -14.02 -7.99 28.32
CA GLU A 69 -14.73 -7.82 29.57
C GLU A 69 -15.48 -6.51 29.43
N ALA A 70 -16.81 -6.54 29.55
CA ALA A 70 -17.60 -5.34 29.51
C ALA A 70 -16.99 -4.40 30.54
N SER A 71 -16.42 -3.28 30.10
CA SER A 71 -15.91 -2.26 31.00
C SER A 71 -17.01 -2.01 32.00
N VAL A 72 -16.81 -2.44 33.26
CA VAL A 72 -17.70 -2.08 34.34
C VAL A 72 -17.75 -0.58 34.27
N THR A 73 -18.90 -0.04 33.89
CA THR A 73 -19.16 1.39 34.01
C THR A 73 -19.00 1.68 35.48
N LEU A 74 -17.79 2.07 35.88
CA LEU A 74 -17.51 2.74 37.13
C LEU A 74 -18.18 4.10 36.99
N SER A 75 -19.51 4.10 37.04
CA SER A 75 -20.30 5.30 37.19
C SER A 75 -19.76 5.92 38.48
N PRO A 76 -19.15 7.11 38.43
CA PRO A 76 -18.66 7.79 39.62
C PRO A 76 -19.78 8.03 40.65
N PHE A 77 -21.03 7.89 40.20
CA PHE A 77 -22.27 8.05 40.97
C PHE A 77 -23.10 6.76 41.03
N GLY A 78 -22.48 5.59 40.85
CA GLY A 78 -23.14 4.30 40.99
C GLY A 78 -23.67 4.05 42.41
N PRO A 79 -24.67 3.16 42.58
CA PRO A 79 -25.40 2.93 43.84
C PRO A 79 -24.51 2.43 45.00
N SER A 80 -23.24 2.14 44.74
CA SER A 80 -22.22 1.73 45.71
C SER A 80 -21.41 2.90 46.29
N ASN A 81 -21.70 4.16 45.95
CA ASN A 81 -21.02 5.32 46.55
C ASN A 81 -21.69 5.70 47.89
N PRO A 82 -21.09 5.39 49.06
CA PRO A 82 -21.71 5.61 50.37
C PRO A 82 -21.67 7.08 50.84
N LEU A 83 -21.28 8.00 49.95
CA LEU A 83 -21.06 9.41 50.24
C LEU A 83 -22.20 10.22 49.64
N ALA A 84 -22.91 10.97 50.49
CA ALA A 84 -23.93 11.89 50.02
C ALA A 84 -23.28 12.95 49.10
N PRO A 85 -23.97 13.41 48.04
CA PRO A 85 -23.44 14.41 47.10
C PRO A 85 -22.94 15.71 47.75
N SER A 86 -23.40 16.01 48.98
CA SER A 86 -22.96 17.15 49.78
C SER A 86 -21.52 17.04 50.30
N THR A 87 -20.95 15.83 50.40
CA THR A 87 -19.55 15.66 50.84
C THR A 87 -18.55 16.18 49.80
N LEU A 88 -18.92 16.24 48.51
CA LEU A 88 -18.09 16.84 47.47
C LEU A 88 -18.00 18.37 47.56
N LEU A 89 -19.02 19.03 48.15
CA LEU A 89 -19.04 20.49 48.32
C LEU A 89 -18.18 20.97 49.51
N VAL A 90 -17.88 20.05 50.45
CA VAL A 90 -17.01 20.32 51.61
C VAL A 90 -15.52 20.16 51.26
N GLY A 91 -15.19 19.35 50.27
CA GLY A 91 -13.79 19.09 49.86
C GLY A 91 -13.23 20.01 48.76
N SER A 92 -14.01 20.99 48.27
CA SER A 92 -13.60 21.90 47.20
C SER A 92 -13.19 23.30 47.70
N GLN A 93 -12.70 23.41 48.94
CA GLN A 93 -11.99 24.59 49.44
C GLN A 93 -10.51 24.28 49.64
#